data_AF-A0A923XD18-F1
#
_entry.id   AF-A0A923XD18-F1
#
_cell.length_a   1.000
_cell.length_b   1.000
_cell.length_c   1.000
_cell.angle_alpha   90.00
_cell.angle_beta   90.00
_cell.angle_gamma   90.00
#
_symmetry.space_group_name_H-M   'P 1'
#
loop_
_entity.id
_entity.type
_entity.pdbx_description
1 polymer ?
#
loop_
_entity_poly.entity_id
_entity_poly.type
_entity_poly.pdbx_seq_one_letter_code
_entity_poly.pdbx_strand_id
1 'polypeptide(L)'
;MKNVKIYILLCLAFFVSSCAAHSKKNSTDAKEKVGSIKEIKPNPYETTKPSQRVIDYSSVQRLLNLDRRYTELGFFEKMFDTCQVGFGYAPDLDCQKKYFTVIHFKLVCRQSEGTISTVLTDDDLKAISGENVNWYLKNANGSTLTDSEGYGQIIATTNESQKNQRLRLAVGAEFLMTKASEAKRLIAPLTWCNH
;
A
#
# COMPACT_ATOMS: atom_id res chain seq x y z
N MET A 1 2.58 34.15 -33.43
CA MET A 1 3.80 34.53 -32.68
C MET A 1 3.46 35.63 -31.68
N LYS A 2 3.30 35.30 -30.41
CA LYS A 2 3.24 36.26 -29.29
C LYS A 2 3.90 35.61 -28.07
N ASN A 3 5.04 36.18 -27.68
CA ASN A 3 5.84 35.85 -26.50
C ASN A 3 5.17 36.38 -25.23
N VAL A 4 5.07 35.62 -24.12
CA VAL A 4 5.09 36.20 -22.76
C VAL A 4 5.63 35.21 -21.70
N LYS A 5 6.86 35.50 -21.28
CA LYS A 5 7.49 35.52 -19.94
C LYS A 5 7.06 34.52 -18.85
N ILE A 6 8.04 33.68 -18.51
CA ILE A 6 8.22 32.87 -17.30
C ILE A 6 8.56 33.77 -16.10
N TYR A 7 7.91 33.55 -14.96
CA TYR A 7 8.36 34.04 -13.64
C TYR A 7 8.61 32.84 -12.74
N ILE A 8 9.89 32.63 -12.42
CA ILE A 8 10.35 31.68 -11.40
C ILE A 8 10.36 32.43 -10.08
N LEU A 9 9.53 32.02 -9.12
CA LEU A 9 9.66 32.47 -7.73
C LEU A 9 10.24 31.31 -6.91
N LEU A 10 11.51 31.49 -6.54
CA LEU A 10 12.23 30.70 -5.56
C LEU A 10 11.77 31.13 -4.16
N CYS A 11 11.17 30.23 -3.38
CA CYS A 11 11.01 30.41 -1.94
C CYS A 11 11.74 29.28 -1.22
N LEU A 12 13.00 29.53 -0.87
CA LEU A 12 13.76 28.81 0.14
C LEU A 12 13.28 29.28 1.52
N ALA A 13 12.67 28.39 2.30
CA ALA A 13 12.45 28.60 3.72
C ALA A 13 13.12 27.45 4.49
N PHE A 14 14.28 27.78 5.05
CA PHE A 14 14.95 27.02 6.10
C PHE A 14 14.06 26.91 7.33
N PHE A 15 13.86 25.70 7.84
CA PHE A 15 13.59 25.51 9.27
C PHE A 15 14.49 24.41 9.80
N VAL A 16 15.59 24.86 10.42
CA VAL A 16 16.41 24.08 11.33
C VAL A 16 15.73 24.15 12.69
N SER A 17 15.48 23.02 13.33
CA SER A 17 15.22 23.00 14.77
C SER A 17 15.91 21.82 15.41
N SER A 18 17.00 22.16 16.11
CA SER A 18 17.66 21.36 17.13
C SER A 18 16.71 21.03 18.26
N CYS A 19 16.76 19.80 18.77
CA CYS A 19 16.54 19.53 20.19
C CYS A 19 17.68 18.65 20.70
N ALA A 20 18.52 19.25 21.52
CA ALA A 20 19.57 18.60 22.29
C ALA A 20 19.00 18.02 23.58
N ALA A 21 19.52 16.84 23.93
CA ALA A 21 19.85 16.32 25.26
C ALA A 21 18.93 16.63 26.47
N HIS A 22 18.50 15.56 27.16
CA HIS A 22 18.91 15.39 28.56
C HIS A 22 18.82 13.94 29.04
N SER A 23 19.99 13.39 29.37
CA SER A 23 20.15 12.21 30.22
C SER A 23 20.02 12.64 31.68
N LYS A 24 19.23 11.92 32.48
CA LYS A 24 19.34 11.83 33.94
C LYS A 24 19.01 10.40 34.37
N LYS A 25 20.05 9.65 34.75
CA LYS A 25 19.94 8.55 35.70
C LYS A 25 19.54 9.13 37.06
N ASN A 26 18.62 8.48 37.76
CA ASN A 26 18.65 8.35 39.21
C ASN A 26 17.88 7.09 39.60
N SER A 27 18.64 6.12 40.09
CA SER A 27 18.18 5.02 40.92
C SER A 27 17.87 5.60 42.31
N THR A 28 16.69 5.27 42.84
CA THR A 28 16.44 5.40 44.27
C THR A 28 15.49 4.27 44.65
N ASP A 29 16.03 3.34 45.44
CA ASP A 29 15.28 2.37 46.22
C ASP A 29 14.24 3.09 47.10
N ALA A 30 13.00 2.66 47.03
CA ALA A 30 11.99 2.97 48.03
C ALA A 30 11.11 1.74 48.26
N LYS A 31 11.34 1.11 49.42
CA LYS A 31 10.47 0.10 50.01
C LYS A 31 9.11 0.71 50.38
N GLU A 32 8.09 -0.12 50.16
CA GLU A 32 6.93 -0.33 51.03
C GLU A 32 5.93 0.82 51.26
N LYS A 33 4.75 0.68 50.64
CA LYS A 33 3.45 0.70 51.34
C LYS A 33 2.37 0.08 50.46
N VAL A 34 1.87 -1.09 50.87
CA VAL A 34 0.64 -1.68 50.34
C VAL A 34 -0.52 -0.80 50.82
N GLY A 35 -0.85 0.20 50.00
CA GLY A 35 -2.01 1.04 50.16
C GLY A 35 -3.23 0.34 49.57
N SER A 36 -4.27 0.20 50.39
CA SER A 36 -5.62 -0.23 50.07
C SER A 36 -6.05 0.10 48.63
N ILE A 37 -6.38 -0.92 47.84
CA ILE A 37 -7.03 -0.76 46.53
C ILE A 37 -8.39 -0.10 46.81
N LYS A 38 -8.48 1.22 46.55
CA LYS A 38 -9.79 1.86 46.43
C LYS A 38 -10.41 1.31 45.15
N GLU A 39 -11.57 0.69 45.30
CA GLU A 39 -12.43 0.26 44.21
C GLU A 39 -12.77 1.47 43.34
N ILE A 40 -12.07 1.61 42.20
CA ILE A 40 -12.35 2.64 41.21
C ILE A 40 -13.65 2.21 40.53
N LYS A 41 -14.76 2.82 40.93
CA LYS A 41 -16.02 2.67 40.20
C LYS A 41 -15.79 3.19 38.76
N PRO A 42 -16.03 2.37 37.72
CA PRO A 42 -15.85 2.81 36.34
C PRO A 42 -16.74 4.02 36.09
N ASN A 43 -16.16 5.06 35.48
CA ASN A 43 -16.88 6.27 35.11
C ASN A 43 -17.96 5.91 34.07
N PRO A 44 -19.26 6.08 34.36
CA PRO A 44 -20.34 5.70 33.45
C PRO A 44 -20.42 6.55 32.17
N TYR A 45 -19.50 7.49 31.97
CA TYR A 45 -19.44 8.38 30.81
C TYR A 45 -18.18 8.23 29.96
N GLU A 46 -17.40 7.17 30.13
CA GLU A 46 -16.30 6.87 29.20
C GLU A 46 -16.90 6.33 27.88
N THR A 47 -17.26 7.26 27.00
CA THR A 47 -17.68 6.96 25.63
C THR A 47 -16.50 6.34 24.91
N THR A 48 -16.45 5.01 24.87
CA THR A 48 -15.48 4.23 24.13
C THR A 48 -15.57 4.65 22.67
N LYS A 49 -14.63 5.49 22.21
CA LYS A 49 -14.46 5.81 20.80
C LYS A 49 -14.41 4.48 20.03
N PRO A 50 -15.22 4.28 18.98
CA PRO A 50 -15.29 2.98 18.30
C PRO A 50 -13.88 2.58 17.90
N SER A 51 -13.43 1.43 18.43
CA SER A 51 -12.11 0.89 18.12
C SER A 51 -12.00 0.77 16.61
N GLN A 52 -10.98 1.39 16.01
CA GLN A 52 -10.73 1.33 14.59
C GLN A 52 -10.59 -0.15 14.19
N ARG A 53 -11.59 -0.71 13.50
CA ARG A 53 -11.63 -2.13 13.16
C ARG A 53 -10.57 -2.39 12.11
N VAL A 54 -9.58 -3.21 12.45
CA VAL A 54 -8.56 -3.66 11.49
C VAL A 54 -9.14 -4.83 10.70
N ILE A 55 -9.19 -4.69 9.38
CA ILE A 55 -9.65 -5.75 8.47
C ILE A 55 -8.49 -6.73 8.25
N ASP A 56 -8.73 -8.02 8.50
CA ASP A 56 -7.75 -9.06 8.19
C ASP A 56 -7.92 -9.53 6.73
N TYR A 57 -7.26 -8.79 5.83
CA TYR A 57 -7.27 -9.08 4.40
C TYR A 57 -6.76 -10.48 4.05
N SER A 58 -5.85 -11.06 4.84
CA SER A 58 -5.29 -12.39 4.57
C SER A 58 -6.33 -13.49 4.75
N SER A 59 -7.15 -13.39 5.80
CA SER A 59 -8.26 -14.31 6.05
C SER A 59 -9.36 -14.17 5.00
N VAL A 60 -9.69 -12.94 4.60
CA VAL A 60 -10.67 -12.70 3.52
C VAL A 60 -10.18 -13.30 2.20
N GLN A 61 -8.91 -13.09 1.84
CA GLN A 61 -8.33 -13.63 0.61
C GLN A 61 -8.39 -15.17 0.56
N ARG A 62 -8.08 -15.85 1.68
CA ARG A 62 -8.21 -17.32 1.80
C ARG A 62 -9.65 -17.79 1.70
N LEU A 63 -10.57 -17.15 2.42
CA LEU A 63 -12.01 -17.48 2.35
C LEU A 63 -12.53 -17.41 0.91
N LEU A 64 -12.09 -16.39 0.17
CA LEU A 64 -12.48 -16.18 -1.22
C LEU A 64 -11.68 -17.04 -2.21
N ASN A 65 -10.76 -17.90 -1.78
CA ASN A 65 -9.90 -18.70 -2.65
C ASN A 65 -9.16 -17.84 -3.70
N LEU A 66 -8.63 -16.71 -3.21
CA LEU A 66 -7.79 -15.75 -3.94
C LEU A 66 -6.33 -15.79 -3.45
N ASP A 67 -5.99 -16.73 -2.57
CA ASP A 67 -4.61 -17.01 -2.12
C ASP A 67 -3.88 -17.79 -3.22
N ARG A 68 -3.40 -17.05 -4.24
CA ARG A 68 -2.65 -17.59 -5.37
C ARG A 68 -1.17 -17.42 -5.15
N ARG A 69 -0.35 -18.22 -5.83
CA ARG A 69 1.11 -18.01 -5.83
C ARG A 69 1.42 -16.65 -6.45
N TYR A 70 2.40 -15.93 -5.93
CA TYR A 70 2.81 -14.62 -6.46
C TYR A 70 3.31 -14.70 -7.92
N THR A 71 3.76 -15.88 -8.35
CA THR A 71 4.12 -16.18 -9.75
C THR A 71 2.92 -16.32 -10.69
N GLU A 72 1.71 -16.54 -10.17
CA GLU A 72 0.46 -16.54 -10.95
C GLU A 72 0.02 -15.10 -11.21
N LEU A 73 0.63 -14.48 -12.22
CA LEU A 73 0.43 -13.07 -12.53
C LEU A 73 -0.95 -12.78 -13.10
N GLY A 74 -1.49 -11.62 -12.72
CA GLY A 74 -2.70 -11.04 -13.29
C GLY A 74 -3.69 -10.55 -12.26
N PHE A 75 -4.92 -10.38 -12.75
CA PHE A 75 -6.02 -9.80 -12.01
C PHE A 75 -6.99 -10.88 -11.57
N PHE A 76 -7.29 -10.90 -10.27
CA PHE A 76 -8.27 -11.80 -9.66
C PHE A 76 -9.24 -10.97 -8.82
N GLU A 77 -10.53 -11.27 -8.94
CA GLU A 77 -11.54 -10.55 -8.21
C GLU A 77 -12.70 -11.47 -7.86
N LYS A 78 -13.23 -11.32 -6.64
CA LYS A 78 -14.50 -11.91 -6.25
C LYS A 78 -15.34 -10.92 -5.49
N MET A 79 -16.65 -11.01 -5.70
CA MET A 79 -17.63 -10.32 -4.88
C MET A 79 -17.88 -11.13 -3.61
N PHE A 80 -18.07 -10.45 -2.48
CA PHE A 80 -18.41 -11.04 -1.20
C PHE A 80 -19.37 -10.14 -0.40
N ASP A 81 -20.03 -10.72 0.59
CA ASP A 81 -20.90 -10.01 1.51
C ASP A 81 -20.18 -9.76 2.84
N THR A 82 -20.02 -8.50 3.24
CA THR A 82 -19.30 -8.13 4.47
C THR A 82 -19.93 -8.70 5.74
N CYS A 83 -21.23 -8.97 5.78
CA CYS A 83 -21.88 -9.54 6.97
C CYS A 83 -21.50 -11.01 7.21
N GLN A 84 -21.15 -11.74 6.14
CA GLN A 84 -20.95 -13.19 6.17
C GLN A 84 -19.49 -13.57 6.42
N VAL A 85 -18.57 -12.64 6.16
CA VAL A 85 -17.13 -12.94 6.11
C VAL A 85 -16.45 -12.87 7.48
N GLY A 86 -16.88 -11.98 8.38
CA GLY A 86 -16.11 -11.71 9.60
C GLY A 86 -14.79 -10.99 9.27
N PHE A 87 -13.73 -11.17 10.07
CA PHE A 87 -12.39 -10.61 9.78
C PHE A 87 -12.29 -9.07 9.78
N GLY A 88 -12.95 -8.44 10.75
CA GLY A 88 -12.96 -6.97 10.92
C GLY A 88 -14.20 -6.29 10.34
N TYR A 89 -15.00 -7.00 9.54
CA TYR A 89 -16.33 -6.54 9.13
C TYR A 89 -17.36 -6.81 10.23
N ALA A 90 -18.15 -5.79 10.54
CA ALA A 90 -19.24 -5.84 11.50
C ALA A 90 -20.46 -6.53 10.88
N PRO A 91 -21.03 -7.59 11.49
CA PRO A 91 -22.25 -8.21 10.98
C PRO A 91 -23.49 -7.29 11.02
N ASP A 92 -23.45 -6.22 11.81
CA ASP A 92 -24.60 -5.39 12.19
C ASP A 92 -24.52 -3.93 11.72
N LEU A 93 -23.36 -3.46 11.28
CA LEU A 93 -23.11 -2.02 11.07
C LEU A 93 -22.68 -1.64 9.65
N ASP A 94 -22.14 -2.57 8.84
CA ASP A 94 -21.54 -2.24 7.53
C ASP A 94 -21.81 -3.32 6.46
N CYS A 95 -23.03 -3.85 6.47
CA CYS A 95 -23.50 -4.90 5.58
C CYS A 95 -23.67 -4.41 4.14
N GLN A 96 -22.78 -4.85 3.26
CA GLN A 96 -22.82 -4.52 1.83
C GLN A 96 -22.05 -5.55 1.01
N LYS A 97 -22.42 -5.66 -0.27
CA LYS A 97 -21.62 -6.40 -1.24
C LYS A 97 -20.39 -5.58 -1.61
N LYS A 98 -19.22 -6.19 -1.51
CA LYS A 98 -17.94 -5.61 -1.93
C LYS A 98 -17.22 -6.53 -2.90
N TYR A 99 -16.28 -5.96 -3.63
CA TYR A 99 -15.33 -6.66 -4.47
C TYR A 99 -14.00 -6.73 -3.74
N PHE A 100 -13.45 -7.93 -3.62
CA PHE A 100 -12.09 -8.18 -3.18
C PHE A 100 -11.24 -8.39 -4.41
N THR A 101 -10.27 -7.51 -4.63
CA THR A 101 -9.38 -7.52 -5.79
C THR A 101 -7.97 -7.89 -5.33
N VAL A 102 -7.35 -8.85 -6.02
CA VAL A 102 -5.95 -9.20 -5.90
C VAL A 102 -5.29 -9.05 -7.26
N ILE A 103 -4.21 -8.26 -7.34
CA ILE A 103 -3.40 -8.13 -8.55
C ILE A 103 -1.99 -8.60 -8.22
N HIS A 104 -1.53 -9.66 -8.90
CA HIS A 104 -0.14 -10.08 -8.89
C HIS A 104 0.55 -9.55 -10.12
N PHE A 105 1.63 -8.79 -9.93
CA PHE A 105 2.39 -8.21 -11.02
C PHE A 105 3.87 -8.47 -10.85
N LYS A 106 4.61 -8.45 -11.96
CA LYS A 106 6.07 -8.43 -12.02
C LYS A 106 6.50 -7.10 -12.60
N LEU A 107 7.26 -6.33 -11.83
CA LEU A 107 7.83 -5.06 -12.24
C LEU A 107 9.26 -5.27 -12.70
N VAL A 108 9.49 -4.98 -13.98
CA VAL A 108 10.79 -5.14 -14.62
C VAL A 108 11.15 -3.85 -15.35
N CYS A 109 12.41 -3.70 -15.69
CA CYS A 109 12.89 -2.56 -16.42
C CYS A 109 13.88 -3.01 -17.49
N ARG A 110 14.00 -2.22 -18.56
CA ARG A 110 14.86 -2.56 -19.70
C ARG A 110 16.29 -2.12 -19.43
N GLN A 111 17.26 -2.99 -19.70
CA GLN A 111 18.68 -2.69 -19.47
C GLN A 111 19.34 -1.85 -20.59
N SER A 112 18.76 -1.77 -21.79
CA SER A 112 19.38 -1.07 -22.93
C SER A 112 18.44 -0.11 -23.68
N GLU A 113 18.96 1.05 -24.07
CA GLU A 113 18.34 2.00 -25.00
C GLU A 113 18.86 1.73 -26.43
N GLY A 114 18.60 0.54 -26.97
CA GLY A 114 18.90 0.21 -28.37
C GLY A 114 17.64 0.16 -29.23
N THR A 115 17.75 0.53 -30.52
CA THR A 115 16.75 0.23 -31.55
C THR A 115 16.62 -1.29 -31.65
N ILE A 116 15.59 -1.86 -31.05
CA ILE A 116 15.35 -3.30 -31.06
C ILE A 116 14.71 -3.67 -32.39
N SER A 117 15.49 -4.33 -33.25
CA SER A 117 14.94 -5.12 -34.36
C SER A 117 14.48 -6.51 -33.91
N THR A 118 14.73 -6.88 -32.65
CA THR A 118 14.45 -8.20 -32.05
C THR A 118 13.44 -8.12 -30.92
N VAL A 119 12.72 -9.25 -30.71
CA VAL A 119 11.77 -9.43 -29.60
C VAL A 119 12.53 -9.35 -28.27
N LEU A 120 12.02 -8.55 -27.33
CA LEU A 120 12.56 -8.48 -25.96
C LEU A 120 12.52 -9.85 -25.29
N THR A 121 13.66 -10.28 -24.76
CA THR A 121 13.80 -11.52 -23.99
C THR A 121 13.86 -11.23 -22.49
N ASP A 122 13.81 -12.28 -21.67
CA ASP A 122 13.94 -12.15 -20.21
C ASP A 122 15.31 -11.61 -19.79
N ASP A 123 16.36 -11.91 -20.58
CA ASP A 123 17.73 -11.46 -20.32
C ASP A 123 17.90 -9.95 -20.55
N ASP A 124 17.02 -9.33 -21.35
CA ASP A 124 17.02 -7.88 -21.59
C ASP A 124 16.36 -7.08 -20.46
N LEU A 125 15.77 -7.78 -19.48
CA LEU A 125 14.89 -7.23 -18.45
C LEU A 125 15.46 -7.48 -17.05
N LYS A 126 15.70 -6.40 -16.32
CA LYS A 126 16.09 -6.43 -14.92
C LYS A 126 14.85 -6.35 -14.02
N ALA A 127 14.80 -7.15 -12.97
CA ALA A 127 13.77 -7.01 -11.94
C ALA A 127 13.94 -5.70 -11.16
N ILE A 128 12.84 -5.01 -10.88
CA ILE A 128 12.82 -3.88 -9.94
C ILE A 128 12.52 -4.44 -8.56
N SER A 129 13.55 -4.56 -7.73
CA SER A 129 13.50 -5.29 -6.47
C SER A 129 13.56 -4.35 -5.25
N GLY A 130 12.80 -4.68 -4.20
CA GLY A 130 12.85 -3.94 -2.94
C GLY A 130 12.25 -2.53 -3.02
N GLU A 131 11.54 -2.23 -4.10
CA GLU A 131 10.97 -0.90 -4.33
C GLU A 131 9.58 -0.80 -3.71
N ASN A 132 9.33 0.33 -3.05
CA ASN A 132 8.01 0.64 -2.54
C ASN A 132 7.15 1.27 -3.65
N VAL A 133 6.22 0.49 -4.18
CA VAL A 133 5.34 0.87 -5.28
C VAL A 133 4.03 1.39 -4.72
N ASN A 134 3.80 2.69 -4.84
CA ASN A 134 2.50 3.29 -4.56
C ASN A 134 1.54 2.95 -5.70
N TRP A 135 0.32 2.55 -5.37
CA TRP A 135 -0.67 2.16 -6.36
C TRP A 135 -2.01 2.88 -6.14
N TYR A 136 -2.69 3.15 -7.24
CA TYR A 136 -4.01 3.77 -7.27
C TYR A 136 -4.90 3.02 -8.25
N LEU A 137 -6.09 2.64 -7.79
CA LEU A 137 -7.08 1.88 -8.52
C LEU A 137 -8.46 2.48 -8.25
N LYS A 138 -8.84 3.46 -9.10
CA LYS A 138 -10.04 4.29 -8.96
C LYS A 138 -10.19 4.89 -7.55
N ASN A 139 -10.95 4.24 -6.67
CA ASN A 139 -11.27 4.70 -5.31
C ASN A 139 -10.48 3.96 -4.22
N ALA A 140 -9.54 3.09 -4.61
CA ALA A 140 -8.62 2.40 -3.71
C ALA A 140 -7.18 2.84 -4.00
N ASN A 141 -6.37 2.92 -2.96
CA ASN A 141 -4.95 3.18 -3.07
C ASN A 141 -4.20 2.50 -1.92
N GLY A 142 -2.89 2.39 -2.08
CA GLY A 142 -2.00 1.84 -1.07
C GLY A 142 -0.57 1.78 -1.59
N SER A 143 0.24 0.98 -0.91
CA SER A 143 1.61 0.72 -1.31
C SER A 143 1.91 -0.78 -1.20
N THR A 144 2.90 -1.25 -1.94
CA THR A 144 3.36 -2.63 -1.90
C THR A 144 4.84 -2.68 -2.20
N LEU A 145 5.56 -3.60 -1.55
CA LEU A 145 6.99 -3.79 -1.75
C LEU A 145 7.19 -4.89 -2.80
N THR A 146 8.07 -4.65 -3.78
CA THR A 146 8.48 -5.72 -4.69
C THR A 146 9.53 -6.63 -4.06
N ASP A 147 9.49 -7.92 -4.37
CA ASP A 147 10.46 -8.91 -3.88
C ASP A 147 11.80 -8.90 -4.65
N SER A 148 12.68 -9.86 -4.39
CA SER A 148 13.98 -10.03 -5.07
C SER A 148 13.87 -10.21 -6.59
N GLU A 149 12.74 -10.72 -7.07
CA GLU A 149 12.49 -11.02 -8.48
C GLU A 149 11.56 -9.98 -9.13
N GLY A 150 11.16 -8.95 -8.38
CA GLY A 150 10.30 -7.87 -8.83
C GLY A 150 8.80 -8.19 -8.79
N TYR A 151 8.38 -9.26 -8.10
CA TYR A 151 6.97 -9.54 -7.91
C TYR A 151 6.38 -8.66 -6.82
N GLY A 152 5.15 -8.21 -7.02
CA GLY A 152 4.37 -7.44 -6.05
C GLY A 152 2.91 -7.86 -6.05
N GLN A 153 2.22 -7.54 -4.95
CA GLN A 153 0.81 -7.83 -4.77
C GLN A 153 0.04 -6.58 -4.36
N ILE A 154 -1.08 -6.33 -5.04
CA ILE A 154 -2.07 -5.33 -4.66
C ILE A 154 -3.28 -6.07 -4.11
N ILE A 155 -3.73 -5.65 -2.93
CA ILE A 155 -4.99 -6.09 -2.34
C ILE A 155 -5.87 -4.86 -2.13
N ALA A 156 -7.10 -4.92 -2.62
CA ALA A 156 -8.06 -3.85 -2.43
C ALA A 156 -9.45 -4.41 -2.16
N THR A 157 -10.23 -3.68 -1.36
CA THR A 157 -11.66 -3.92 -1.21
C THR A 157 -12.44 -2.68 -1.65
N THR A 158 -13.34 -2.84 -2.60
CA THR A 158 -14.08 -1.74 -3.24
C THR A 158 -15.57 -2.05 -3.34
N ASN A 159 -16.39 -1.01 -3.49
CA ASN A 159 -17.85 -1.19 -3.67
C ASN A 159 -18.22 -1.57 -5.12
N GLU A 160 -17.28 -1.44 -6.05
CA GLU A 160 -17.47 -1.74 -7.48
C GLU A 160 -16.32 -2.60 -8.00
N SER A 161 -16.57 -3.34 -9.09
CA SER A 161 -15.53 -4.11 -9.78
C SER A 161 -14.43 -3.19 -10.33
N GLN A 162 -13.18 -3.60 -10.12
CA GLN A 162 -12.00 -2.88 -10.58
C GLN A 162 -11.44 -3.41 -11.91
N LYS A 163 -12.03 -4.48 -12.47
CA LYS A 163 -11.52 -5.20 -13.65
C LYS A 163 -11.20 -4.31 -14.84
N ASN A 164 -12.05 -3.32 -15.11
CA ASN A 164 -11.90 -2.41 -16.25
C ASN A 164 -11.29 -1.04 -15.90
N GLN A 165 -10.85 -0.85 -14.65
CA GLN A 165 -10.31 0.43 -14.20
C GLN A 165 -8.84 0.57 -14.57
N ARG A 166 -8.37 1.83 -14.58
CA ARG A 166 -6.95 2.15 -14.75
C ARG A 166 -6.22 1.92 -13.42
N LEU A 167 -5.17 1.12 -13.48
CA LEU A 167 -4.19 0.97 -12.42
C LEU A 167 -3.05 1.95 -12.69
N ARG A 168 -2.75 2.80 -11.72
CA ARG A 168 -1.54 3.63 -11.70
C ARG A 168 -0.58 3.03 -10.68
N LEU A 169 0.65 2.75 -11.10
CA LEU A 169 1.76 2.42 -10.20
C LEU A 169 2.75 3.58 -10.21
N ALA A 170 3.34 3.90 -9.07
CA ALA A 170 4.27 5.00 -8.92
C ALA A 170 5.43 4.64 -7.99
N VAL A 171 6.64 5.00 -8.42
CA VAL A 171 7.87 4.91 -7.66
C VAL A 171 8.49 6.31 -7.69
N GLY A 172 8.71 6.91 -6.51
CA GLY A 172 9.12 8.31 -6.41
C GLY A 172 8.12 9.27 -7.06
N ALA A 173 8.61 10.14 -7.95
CA ALA A 173 7.81 11.14 -8.66
C ALA A 173 7.17 10.63 -9.97
N GLU A 174 7.54 9.42 -10.41
CA GLU A 174 7.16 8.89 -11.70
C GLU A 174 6.06 7.85 -11.58
N PHE A 175 5.35 7.61 -12.68
CA PHE A 175 4.24 6.66 -12.69
C PHE A 175 4.06 5.98 -14.05
N LEU A 176 3.50 4.78 -14.01
CA LEU A 176 2.97 4.06 -15.16
C LEU A 176 1.46 3.88 -14.99
N MET A 177 0.74 3.81 -16.11
CA MET A 177 -0.69 3.53 -16.12
C MET A 177 -0.99 2.36 -17.05
N THR A 178 -1.79 1.42 -16.56
CA THR A 178 -2.25 0.25 -17.32
C THR A 178 -3.72 -0.04 -16.99
N LYS A 179 -4.36 -0.94 -17.71
CA LYS A 179 -5.65 -1.50 -17.30
C LYS A 179 -5.41 -2.54 -16.20
N ALA A 180 -6.22 -2.54 -15.15
CA ALA A 180 -6.04 -3.48 -14.04
C ALA A 180 -6.01 -4.95 -14.48
N SER A 181 -6.88 -5.34 -15.43
CA SER A 181 -6.90 -6.71 -15.98
C SER A 181 -5.66 -7.11 -16.80
N GLU A 182 -4.85 -6.14 -17.21
CA GLU A 182 -3.66 -6.33 -18.04
C GLU A 182 -2.37 -6.24 -17.21
N ALA A 183 -2.47 -5.89 -15.93
CA ALA A 183 -1.35 -5.79 -15.01
C ALA A 183 -0.80 -7.19 -14.66
N LYS A 184 0.09 -7.71 -15.51
CA LYS A 184 0.80 -8.98 -15.31
C LYS A 184 2.30 -8.73 -15.20
N ARG A 185 2.91 -8.31 -16.31
CA ARG A 185 4.32 -7.97 -16.40
C ARG A 185 4.41 -6.53 -16.90
N LEU A 186 4.97 -5.67 -16.07
CA LEU A 186 5.00 -4.23 -16.30
C LEU A 186 6.45 -3.82 -16.55
N ILE A 187 6.70 -3.28 -17.74
CA ILE A 187 8.00 -2.73 -18.10
C ILE A 187 7.98 -1.26 -17.69
N ALA A 188 8.72 -0.94 -16.64
CA ALA A 188 8.86 0.39 -16.10
C ALA A 188 9.80 1.26 -16.97
N PRO A 189 9.68 2.59 -16.85
CA PRO A 189 10.68 3.52 -17.36
C PRO A 189 12.08 3.22 -16.82
N LEU A 190 13.13 3.56 -17.60
CA LEU A 190 14.54 3.32 -17.23
C LEU A 190 14.93 3.97 -15.90
N THR A 191 14.32 5.12 -15.60
CA THR A 191 14.49 5.86 -14.36
C THR A 191 14.17 5.03 -13.11
N TRP A 192 13.31 4.00 -13.20
CA TRP A 192 13.02 3.10 -12.09
C TRP A 192 14.08 2.01 -11.87
N CYS A 193 15.02 1.82 -12.82
CA CYS A 193 16.01 0.74 -12.77
C CYS A 193 17.17 0.93 -11.77
N ASN A 194 17.38 2.16 -11.31
CA ASN A 194 18.61 2.62 -10.67
C ASN A 194 18.42 3.08 -9.21
N HIS A 195 17.28 2.73 -8.61
CA HIS A 195 17.01 2.99 -7.20
C HIS A 195 17.51 1.84 -6.32
#